data_AF-A0A1Q6WSN0-F1
#
_entry.id   AF-A0A1Q6WSN0-F1
#
_cell.length_a   1.000
_cell.length_b   1.000
_cell.length_c   1.000
_cell.angle_alpha   90.00
_cell.angle_beta   90.00
_cell.angle_gamma   90.00
#
_symmetry.space_group_name_H-M   'P 1'
#
loop_
_entity.id
_entity.type
_entity.pdbx_description
1 polymer ?
#
loop_
_entity_poly.entity_id
_entity_poly.type
_entity_poly.pdbx_seq_one_letter_code
_entity_poly.pdbx_strand_id
1 'polypeptide(L)'
;MSQRKYLLLLVALVGACARAPRPAAVTPADIPTLLAQTQQQPTDAALRFRLAAALAAAGRCDTATSVARSAEALDPADVLGPLIVGGCQEQAGGYDDAVATYNDFAARHPGARGVAALRARAQLALRAGAEQTARQALARETELAQQPPQAATVAVLPVAISGDSSYQPLSRGLAELITTDLAYIRTLRLLERLQIGVLLDELKLGQSERADPATAARVGRLLRAERMVQGTATIPSRGPVQISASVVTGTGVVRPVGQVTGPFPRLLELEKQVVLDLAAQLGIAVTEAERQQILRQGPRNLAAFLAYSRGLEAMDRGRYGAAARHFRAATQADPSFQAARQGQEAATAAPAVQQTSGGEIVTVVQAVEQVTAASEPAGGGGGASGGVLSSTSLDVVPTLGDAIAQAGGVTSGAPTIDRQLTPEALGVPSIISVVNGITIIFKRPP
;
A
#
# COMPACT_ATOMS: atom_id res chain seq x y z
N MET A 1 4.21 -71.80 44.99
CA MET A 1 2.85 -71.72 44.42
C MET A 1 2.56 -70.29 44.01
N SER A 2 2.36 -70.08 42.71
CA SER A 2 1.46 -69.10 42.06
C SER A 2 1.36 -67.65 42.62
N GLN A 3 1.84 -66.66 41.88
CA GLN A 3 0.97 -65.92 40.94
C GLN A 3 1.69 -64.78 40.20
N ARG A 4 1.29 -64.65 38.94
CA ARG A 4 1.66 -63.66 37.92
C ARG A 4 1.35 -62.23 38.35
N LYS A 5 2.23 -61.28 37.98
CA LYS A 5 1.85 -59.90 37.67
C LYS A 5 2.60 -59.43 36.42
N TYR A 6 1.89 -59.39 35.29
CA TYR A 6 2.22 -58.58 34.13
C TYR A 6 1.39 -57.30 34.25
N LEU A 7 1.99 -56.11 34.18
CA LEU A 7 1.27 -54.89 33.80
C LEU A 7 2.23 -53.87 33.16
N LEU A 8 2.17 -53.87 31.82
CA LEU A 8 2.26 -52.76 30.86
C LEU A 8 3.09 -51.51 31.23
N LEU A 9 4.24 -51.38 30.58
CA LEU A 9 5.00 -50.14 30.48
C LEU A 9 4.50 -49.33 29.26
N LEU A 10 3.74 -48.27 29.52
CA LEU A 10 3.29 -47.28 28.54
C LEU A 10 4.50 -46.41 28.14
N VAL A 11 5.07 -46.65 26.96
CA VAL A 11 6.07 -45.74 26.36
C VAL A 11 5.30 -44.57 25.74
N ALA A 12 5.33 -43.42 26.42
CA ALA A 12 4.89 -42.16 25.86
C ALA A 12 5.88 -41.71 24.79
N LEU A 13 5.53 -41.90 23.52
CA LEU A 13 6.17 -41.24 22.39
C LEU A 13 5.80 -39.75 22.42
N VAL A 14 6.68 -38.94 23.03
CA VAL A 14 6.65 -37.50 22.84
C VAL A 14 7.13 -37.23 21.41
N GLY A 15 6.17 -37.15 20.49
CA GLY A 15 6.39 -36.67 19.13
C GLY A 15 6.76 -35.19 19.17
N ALA A 16 8.06 -34.90 19.30
CA ALA A 16 8.58 -33.58 19.00
C ALA A 16 8.29 -33.29 17.52
N CYS A 17 7.32 -32.42 17.25
CA CYS A 17 7.14 -31.83 15.93
C CYS A 17 8.41 -31.04 15.62
N ALA A 18 9.37 -31.68 14.97
CA ALA A 18 10.54 -31.01 14.42
C ALA A 18 10.02 -30.01 13.37
N ARG A 19 10.02 -28.73 13.72
CA ARG A 19 9.85 -27.63 12.77
C ARG A 19 10.85 -27.87 11.65
N ALA A 20 10.36 -27.93 10.41
CA ALA A 20 11.24 -27.92 9.24
C ALA A 20 12.25 -26.77 9.39
N PRO A 21 13.53 -27.00 9.08
CA PRO A 21 14.55 -25.96 9.20
C PRO A 21 14.12 -24.78 8.32
N ARG A 22 13.99 -23.61 8.96
CA ARG A 22 13.69 -22.35 8.27
C ARG A 22 14.74 -22.15 7.19
N PRO A 23 14.38 -21.78 5.95
CA PRO A 23 15.37 -21.38 4.97
C PRO A 23 16.22 -20.24 5.56
N ALA A 24 17.54 -20.41 5.53
CA ALA A 24 18.48 -19.41 6.03
C ALA A 24 18.32 -18.09 5.24
N ALA A 25 18.58 -16.97 5.92
CA ALA A 25 18.62 -15.65 5.29
C ALA A 25 19.55 -15.67 4.10
N VAL A 26 19.10 -15.17 2.96
CA VAL A 26 19.95 -15.05 1.79
C VAL A 26 20.85 -13.84 2.00
N THR A 27 22.16 -14.04 1.99
CA THR A 27 23.13 -12.96 2.19
C THR A 27 23.81 -12.59 0.86
N PRO A 28 24.45 -11.42 0.77
CA PRO A 28 25.32 -11.10 -0.37
C PRO A 28 26.41 -12.15 -0.63
N ALA A 29 26.84 -12.90 0.39
CA ALA A 29 27.84 -13.96 0.25
C ALA A 29 27.31 -15.19 -0.52
N ASP A 30 25.98 -15.36 -0.61
CA ASP A 30 25.36 -16.49 -1.32
C ASP A 30 25.25 -16.27 -2.83
N ILE A 31 25.52 -15.05 -3.32
CA ILE A 31 25.38 -14.68 -4.74
C ILE A 31 26.13 -15.64 -5.68
N PRO A 32 27.42 -15.99 -5.47
CA PRO A 32 28.13 -16.89 -6.40
C PRO A 32 27.48 -18.28 -6.50
N THR A 33 27.07 -18.83 -5.36
CA THR A 33 26.42 -20.14 -5.28
C THR A 33 25.04 -20.11 -5.95
N LEU A 34 24.24 -19.08 -5.68
CA LEU A 34 22.91 -18.91 -6.28
C LEU A 34 23.00 -18.64 -7.79
N LEU A 35 24.01 -17.91 -8.26
CA LEU A 35 24.28 -17.76 -9.70
C LEU A 35 24.56 -19.10 -10.36
N ALA A 36 25.44 -19.93 -9.79
CA ALA A 36 25.73 -21.25 -10.34
C ALA A 36 24.49 -22.16 -10.36
N GLN A 37 23.68 -22.14 -9.29
CA GLN A 37 22.44 -22.93 -9.20
C GLN A 37 21.39 -22.48 -10.20
N THR A 38 21.17 -21.17 -10.37
CA THR A 38 20.21 -20.62 -11.34
C THR A 38 20.63 -20.87 -12.80
N GLN A 39 21.94 -21.00 -13.08
CA GLN A 39 22.42 -21.44 -14.39
C GLN A 39 22.13 -22.92 -14.66
N GLN A 40 22.26 -23.77 -13.63
CA GLN A 40 21.94 -25.20 -13.74
C GLN A 40 20.43 -25.45 -13.82
N GLN A 41 19.63 -24.63 -13.15
CA GLN A 41 18.17 -24.75 -13.06
C GLN A 41 17.49 -23.44 -13.50
N PRO A 42 17.52 -23.11 -14.81
CA PRO A 42 17.04 -21.84 -15.30
C PRO A 42 15.52 -21.68 -15.14
N THR A 43 14.73 -22.74 -15.03
CA THR A 43 13.27 -22.63 -14.87
C THR A 43 12.80 -22.63 -13.42
N ASP A 44 13.72 -22.66 -12.44
CA ASP A 44 13.37 -22.59 -11.03
C ASP A 44 13.16 -21.11 -10.61
N ALA A 45 11.89 -20.73 -10.44
CA ALA A 45 11.51 -19.39 -10.01
C ALA A 45 12.02 -19.06 -8.60
N ALA A 46 11.96 -20.03 -7.67
CA ALA A 46 12.36 -19.82 -6.27
C ALA A 46 13.86 -19.54 -6.16
N LEU A 47 14.70 -20.28 -6.88
CA LEU A 47 16.14 -20.01 -6.94
C LEU A 47 16.44 -18.62 -7.52
N ARG A 48 15.71 -18.20 -8.56
CA ARG A 48 15.85 -16.86 -9.14
C ARG A 48 15.43 -15.75 -8.18
N PHE A 49 14.33 -15.93 -7.45
CA PHE A 49 13.92 -14.96 -6.42
C PHE A 49 14.96 -14.87 -5.29
N ARG A 50 15.54 -15.99 -4.84
CA ARG A 50 16.63 -15.97 -3.85
C ARG A 50 17.85 -15.23 -4.37
N LEU A 51 18.27 -15.47 -5.61
CA LEU A 51 19.35 -14.71 -6.24
C LEU A 51 19.02 -13.21 -6.32
N ALA A 52 17.81 -12.86 -6.76
CA ALA A 52 17.38 -11.47 -6.83
C ALA A 52 17.38 -10.79 -5.45
N ALA A 53 16.92 -11.47 -4.40
CA ALA A 53 16.97 -10.98 -3.04
C ALA A 53 18.41 -10.77 -2.55
N ALA A 54 19.32 -11.71 -2.85
CA ALA A 54 20.75 -11.58 -2.53
C ALA A 54 21.39 -10.35 -3.20
N LEU A 55 21.10 -10.16 -4.49
CA LEU A 55 21.56 -9.01 -5.28
C LEU A 55 21.01 -7.70 -4.72
N ALA A 56 19.74 -7.69 -4.31
CA ALA A 56 19.10 -6.53 -3.72
C ALA A 56 19.73 -6.15 -2.37
N ALA A 57 20.02 -7.13 -1.51
CA ALA A 57 20.78 -6.90 -0.27
C ALA A 57 22.21 -6.42 -0.50
N ALA A 58 22.84 -6.80 -1.61
CA ALA A 58 24.13 -6.26 -2.01
C ALA A 58 24.06 -4.85 -2.62
N GLY A 59 22.88 -4.20 -2.64
CA GLY A 59 22.66 -2.89 -3.25
C GLY A 59 22.68 -2.90 -4.79
N ARG A 60 22.66 -4.08 -5.42
CA ARG A 60 22.72 -4.24 -6.89
C ARG A 60 21.32 -4.21 -7.51
N CYS A 61 20.58 -3.14 -7.26
CA CYS A 61 19.15 -3.06 -7.52
C CYS A 61 18.73 -3.20 -8.99
N ASP A 62 19.51 -2.71 -9.94
CA ASP A 62 19.21 -2.88 -11.37
C ASP A 62 19.20 -4.37 -11.76
N THR A 63 20.26 -5.09 -11.35
CA THR A 63 20.36 -6.52 -11.61
C THR A 63 19.33 -7.33 -10.82
N ALA A 64 19.08 -6.95 -9.56
CA ALA A 64 18.07 -7.61 -8.73
C ALA A 64 16.67 -7.50 -9.35
N THR A 65 16.29 -6.31 -9.81
CA THR A 65 15.01 -6.04 -10.46
C THR A 65 14.87 -6.84 -11.77
N SER A 66 15.92 -6.91 -12.58
CA SER A 66 15.92 -7.70 -13.82
C SER A 66 15.73 -9.19 -13.52
N VAL A 67 16.47 -9.74 -12.56
CA VAL A 67 16.35 -11.15 -12.15
C VAL A 67 14.97 -11.43 -11.54
N ALA A 68 14.46 -10.55 -10.69
CA ALA A 68 13.12 -10.67 -10.10
C ALA A 68 12.02 -10.70 -11.17
N ARG A 69 12.03 -9.79 -12.15
CA ARG A 69 11.07 -9.79 -13.26
C ARG A 69 11.16 -11.06 -14.11
N SER A 70 12.37 -11.61 -14.29
CA SER A 70 12.55 -12.89 -14.99
C SER A 70 11.99 -14.09 -14.20
N ALA A 71 11.93 -13.99 -12.87
CA ALA A 71 11.33 -14.97 -11.99
C ALA A 71 9.80 -14.82 -11.95
N GLU A 72 9.28 -13.58 -11.94
CA GLU A 72 7.83 -13.29 -12.05
C GLU A 72 7.21 -13.85 -13.34
N ALA A 73 7.99 -13.92 -14.43
CA ALA A 73 7.55 -14.56 -15.66
C ALA A 73 7.35 -16.09 -15.52
N LEU A 74 8.00 -16.71 -14.53
CA LEU A 74 7.85 -18.14 -14.21
C LEU A 74 6.79 -18.38 -13.13
N ASP A 75 6.76 -17.54 -12.10
CA ASP A 75 5.77 -17.56 -11.03
C ASP A 75 5.21 -16.16 -10.76
N PRO A 76 4.12 -15.76 -11.47
CA PRO A 76 3.57 -14.41 -11.37
C PRO A 76 2.78 -14.17 -10.07
N ALA A 77 2.49 -15.22 -9.29
CA ALA A 77 1.74 -15.11 -8.04
C ALA A 77 2.65 -15.12 -6.80
N ASP A 78 3.97 -15.12 -6.99
CA ASP A 78 4.94 -15.01 -5.91
C ASP A 78 5.16 -13.53 -5.52
N VAL A 79 4.94 -13.24 -4.24
CA VAL A 79 5.08 -11.92 -3.63
C VAL A 79 6.54 -11.45 -3.53
N LEU A 80 7.52 -12.34 -3.69
CA LEU A 80 8.94 -11.98 -3.65
C LEU A 80 9.33 -11.01 -4.77
N GLY A 81 8.75 -11.17 -5.96
CA GLY A 81 8.95 -10.25 -7.08
C GLY A 81 8.68 -8.80 -6.73
N PRO A 82 7.43 -8.42 -6.39
CA PRO A 82 7.11 -7.04 -6.05
C PRO A 82 7.86 -6.57 -4.80
N LEU A 83 8.13 -7.43 -3.81
CA LEU A 83 8.92 -7.06 -2.61
C LEU A 83 10.33 -6.61 -2.95
N ILE A 84 11.01 -7.31 -3.87
CA ILE A 84 12.36 -6.99 -4.30
C ILE A 84 12.35 -5.71 -5.14
N VAL A 85 11.45 -5.63 -6.13
CA VAL A 85 11.35 -4.46 -7.02
C VAL A 85 10.99 -3.20 -6.22
N GLY A 86 9.95 -3.27 -5.39
CA GLY A 86 9.53 -2.17 -4.53
C GLY A 86 10.57 -1.82 -3.48
N GLY A 87 11.25 -2.81 -2.89
CA GLY A 87 12.31 -2.56 -1.91
C GLY A 87 13.48 -1.78 -2.51
N CYS A 88 13.84 -2.08 -3.75
CA CYS A 88 14.85 -1.30 -4.49
C CYS A 88 14.38 0.12 -4.82
N GLN A 89 13.10 0.31 -5.14
CA GLN A 89 12.52 1.64 -5.33
C GLN A 89 12.55 2.46 -4.02
N GLU A 90 12.23 1.85 -2.88
CA GLU A 90 12.34 2.50 -1.56
C GLU A 90 13.79 2.90 -1.24
N GLN A 91 14.78 2.04 -1.52
CA GLN A 91 16.20 2.36 -1.33
C GLN A 91 16.65 3.56 -2.19
N ALA A 92 16.07 3.72 -3.39
CA ALA A 92 16.29 4.87 -4.25
C ALA A 92 15.47 6.11 -3.84
N GLY A 93 14.62 6.02 -2.81
CA GLY A 93 13.73 7.08 -2.36
C GLY A 93 12.45 7.23 -3.19
N GLY A 94 12.19 6.33 -4.13
CA GLY A 94 11.01 6.27 -5.00
C GLY A 94 9.83 5.57 -4.31
N TYR A 95 9.32 6.16 -3.23
CA TYR A 95 8.25 5.54 -2.42
C TYR A 95 6.92 5.41 -3.18
N ASP A 96 6.57 6.35 -4.05
CA ASP A 96 5.34 6.28 -4.84
C ASP A 96 5.34 5.09 -5.80
N ASP A 97 6.49 4.84 -6.47
CA ASP A 97 6.68 3.68 -7.34
C ASP A 97 6.65 2.36 -6.56
N ALA A 98 7.21 2.35 -5.35
CA ALA A 98 7.15 1.18 -4.47
C ALA A 98 5.71 0.85 -4.06
N VAL A 99 4.97 1.85 -3.58
CA VAL A 99 3.55 1.71 -3.23
C VAL A 99 2.73 1.23 -4.43
N ALA A 100 3.00 1.76 -5.62
CA ALA A 100 2.40 1.31 -6.87
C ALA A 100 2.63 -0.18 -7.11
N THR A 101 3.90 -0.60 -7.09
CA THR A 101 4.33 -1.99 -7.32
C THR A 101 3.62 -2.95 -6.36
N TYR A 102 3.56 -2.58 -5.08
CA TYR A 102 2.91 -3.39 -4.04
C TYR A 102 1.40 -3.48 -4.20
N ASN A 103 0.73 -2.35 -4.42
CA ASN A 103 -0.72 -2.31 -4.54
C ASN A 103 -1.21 -3.00 -5.82
N ASP A 104 -0.49 -2.85 -6.93
CA ASP A 104 -0.82 -3.50 -8.20
C ASP A 104 -0.82 -5.03 -8.07
N PHE A 105 0.25 -5.59 -7.50
CA PHE A 105 0.34 -7.02 -7.27
C PHE A 105 -0.76 -7.49 -6.30
N ALA A 106 -1.00 -6.76 -5.20
CA ALA A 106 -2.03 -7.12 -4.23
C ALA A 106 -3.45 -7.06 -4.83
N ALA A 107 -3.67 -6.24 -5.86
CA ALA A 107 -4.93 -6.16 -6.59
C ALA A 107 -5.09 -7.30 -7.61
N ARG A 108 -4.03 -7.65 -8.33
CA ARG A 108 -4.03 -8.75 -9.31
C ARG A 108 -4.03 -10.14 -8.66
N HIS A 109 -3.40 -10.26 -7.48
CA HIS A 109 -3.22 -11.53 -6.78
C HIS A 109 -3.73 -11.45 -5.33
N PRO A 110 -5.02 -11.15 -5.07
CA PRO A 110 -5.52 -10.88 -3.72
C PRO A 110 -5.42 -12.07 -2.76
N GLY A 111 -5.34 -13.29 -3.29
CA GLY A 111 -5.19 -14.54 -2.53
C GLY A 111 -3.77 -15.12 -2.52
N ALA A 112 -2.78 -14.45 -3.11
CA ALA A 112 -1.40 -14.92 -3.05
C ALA A 112 -0.89 -14.97 -1.61
N ARG A 113 0.00 -15.93 -1.34
CA ARG A 113 0.64 -16.05 -0.02
C ARG A 113 1.50 -14.83 0.23
N GLY A 114 1.40 -14.27 1.44
CA GLY A 114 2.23 -13.11 1.83
C GLY A 114 1.71 -11.74 1.40
N VAL A 115 0.57 -11.65 0.72
CA VAL A 115 -0.02 -10.36 0.29
C VAL A 115 -0.30 -9.44 1.49
N ALA A 116 -0.64 -9.97 2.66
CA ALA A 116 -0.80 -9.15 3.86
C ALA A 116 0.50 -8.42 4.24
N ALA A 117 1.66 -9.08 4.10
CA ALA A 117 2.96 -8.45 4.33
C ALA A 117 3.31 -7.44 3.23
N LEU A 118 2.93 -7.70 1.98
CA LEU A 118 3.05 -6.74 0.89
C LEU A 118 2.22 -5.47 1.15
N ARG A 119 0.96 -5.62 1.56
CA ARG A 119 0.07 -4.51 1.96
C ARG A 119 0.64 -3.74 3.14
N ALA A 120 1.21 -4.44 4.12
CA ALA A 120 1.91 -3.79 5.23
C ALA A 120 3.13 -2.98 4.75
N ARG A 121 3.93 -3.53 3.83
CA ARG A 121 5.08 -2.82 3.25
C ARG A 121 4.65 -1.58 2.47
N ALA A 122 3.58 -1.66 1.67
CA ALA A 122 2.99 -0.51 1.00
C ALA A 122 2.61 0.61 1.97
N GLN A 123 2.00 0.25 3.10
CA GLN A 123 1.59 1.23 4.11
C GLN A 123 2.78 1.88 4.84
N LEU A 124 3.86 1.13 5.05
CA LEU A 124 5.11 1.66 5.61
C LEU A 124 5.82 2.57 4.61
N ALA A 125 5.93 2.16 3.35
CA ALA A 125 6.50 2.94 2.26
C ALA A 125 5.73 4.24 2.05
N LEU A 126 4.39 4.19 2.07
CA LEU A 126 3.53 5.38 1.96
C LEU A 126 3.80 6.37 3.10
N ARG A 127 3.94 5.90 4.35
CA ARG A 127 4.31 6.78 5.48
C ARG A 127 5.70 7.37 5.28
N ALA A 128 6.70 6.56 4.94
CA ALA A 128 8.08 7.03 4.76
C ALA A 128 8.17 8.08 3.65
N GLY A 129 7.47 7.85 2.53
CA GLY A 129 7.32 8.82 1.44
C GLY A 129 6.65 10.10 1.91
N ALA A 130 5.52 10.01 2.63
CA ALA A 130 4.83 11.18 3.19
C ALA A 130 5.72 12.01 4.13
N GLU A 131 6.50 11.37 5.00
CA GLU A 131 7.45 12.05 5.90
C GLU A 131 8.58 12.73 5.11
N GLN A 132 9.13 12.06 4.10
CA GLN A 132 10.15 12.64 3.23
C GLN A 132 9.59 13.85 2.48
N THR A 133 8.41 13.73 1.86
CA THR A 133 7.78 14.82 1.13
C THR A 133 7.44 15.99 2.05
N ALA A 134 6.92 15.74 3.25
CA ALA A 134 6.63 16.81 4.21
C ALA A 134 7.89 17.60 4.61
N ARG A 135 8.98 16.90 4.94
CA ARG A 135 10.28 17.53 5.27
C ARG A 135 10.82 18.35 4.11
N GLN A 136 10.78 17.80 2.89
CA GLN A 136 11.24 18.49 1.69
C GLN A 136 10.38 19.71 1.36
N ALA A 137 9.06 19.59 1.49
CA ALA A 137 8.13 20.69 1.23
C ALA A 137 8.37 21.87 2.18
N LEU A 138 8.57 21.59 3.47
CA LEU A 138 8.88 22.62 4.46
C LEU A 138 10.26 23.25 4.23
N ALA A 139 11.27 22.46 3.89
CA ALA A 139 12.60 22.98 3.57
C ALA A 139 12.59 23.90 2.32
N ARG A 140 11.65 23.70 1.40
CA ARG A 140 11.50 24.46 0.15
C ARG A 140 10.25 25.35 0.13
N GLU A 141 9.73 25.72 1.28
CA GLU A 141 8.43 26.43 1.37
C GLU A 141 8.42 27.73 0.54
N THR A 142 9.49 28.53 0.60
CA THR A 142 9.60 29.78 -0.16
C THR A 142 9.57 29.56 -1.68
N GLU A 143 10.21 28.49 -2.16
CA GLU A 143 10.24 28.13 -3.58
C GLU A 143 8.85 27.64 -4.02
N LEU A 144 8.25 26.72 -3.27
CA LEU A 144 6.94 26.17 -3.56
C LEU A 144 5.84 27.23 -3.51
N ALA A 145 5.97 28.26 -2.67
CA ALA A 145 5.04 29.37 -2.62
C ALA A 145 4.97 30.18 -3.93
N GLN A 146 6.01 30.14 -4.76
CA GLN A 146 6.06 30.81 -6.06
C GLN A 146 5.67 29.88 -7.22
N GLN A 147 5.64 28.57 -6.99
CA GLN A 147 5.26 27.61 -8.02
C GLN A 147 3.74 27.57 -8.19
N PRO A 148 3.24 27.46 -9.43
CA PRO A 148 1.83 27.23 -9.64
C PRO A 148 1.41 25.87 -9.04
N PRO A 149 0.19 25.76 -8.50
CA PRO A 149 -0.33 24.47 -8.06
C PRO A 149 -0.45 23.50 -9.24
N GLN A 150 -0.53 22.22 -8.93
CA GLN A 150 -0.85 21.20 -9.92
C GLN A 150 -2.32 21.28 -10.32
N ALA A 151 -2.58 21.40 -11.61
CA ALA A 151 -3.93 21.50 -12.14
C ALA A 151 -4.78 20.28 -11.77
N ALA A 152 -6.04 20.55 -11.44
CA ALA A 152 -7.05 19.62 -10.97
C ALA A 152 -6.69 18.86 -9.68
N THR A 153 -5.63 19.24 -8.95
CA THR A 153 -5.25 18.57 -7.71
C THR A 153 -6.05 19.08 -6.52
N VAL A 154 -6.70 18.16 -5.81
CA VAL A 154 -7.56 18.37 -4.66
C VAL A 154 -7.02 17.59 -3.46
N ALA A 155 -6.98 18.23 -2.29
CA ALA A 155 -6.63 17.58 -1.03
C ALA A 155 -7.76 17.77 -0.01
N VAL A 156 -8.17 16.70 0.67
CA VAL A 156 -9.21 16.75 1.70
C VAL A 156 -8.55 16.74 3.07
N LEU A 157 -8.74 17.83 3.82
CA LEU A 157 -8.23 17.93 5.19
C LEU A 157 -9.06 17.06 6.15
N PRO A 158 -8.48 16.63 7.28
CA PRO A 158 -9.25 16.00 8.35
C PRO A 158 -10.46 16.86 8.72
N VAL A 159 -11.65 16.26 8.75
CA VAL A 159 -12.89 16.98 9.04
C VAL A 159 -12.87 17.38 10.52
N ALA A 160 -13.11 18.65 10.83
CA ALA A 160 -13.18 19.10 12.22
C ALA A 160 -14.47 18.58 12.86
N ILE A 161 -14.34 17.73 13.88
CA ILE A 161 -15.49 17.15 14.59
C ILE A 161 -15.77 17.97 15.86
N SER A 162 -17.00 18.44 16.01
CA SER A 162 -17.49 19.09 17.23
C SER A 162 -18.67 18.33 17.85
N GLY A 163 -18.90 18.50 19.15
CA GLY A 163 -19.90 17.75 19.90
C GLY A 163 -19.29 16.62 20.71
N ASP A 164 -19.84 15.40 20.60
CA ASP A 164 -19.38 14.24 21.38
C ASP A 164 -17.98 13.77 20.94
N SER A 165 -17.03 13.77 21.87
CA SER A 165 -15.63 13.44 21.60
C SER A 165 -15.39 11.98 21.21
N SER A 166 -16.35 11.08 21.46
CA SER A 166 -16.27 9.70 21.00
C SER A 166 -16.30 9.56 19.47
N TYR A 167 -16.74 10.62 18.77
CA TYR A 167 -16.78 10.69 17.32
C TYR A 167 -15.55 11.33 16.68
N GLN A 168 -14.56 11.78 17.45
CA GLN A 168 -13.30 12.33 16.90
C GLN A 168 -12.61 11.46 15.83
N PRO A 169 -12.63 10.11 15.89
CA PRO A 169 -12.09 9.28 14.83
C PRO A 169 -12.71 9.54 13.45
N LEU A 170 -13.97 10.00 13.39
CA LEU A 170 -14.65 10.37 12.14
C LEU A 170 -13.96 11.52 11.41
N SER A 171 -13.10 12.30 12.07
CA SER A 171 -12.31 13.36 11.42
C SER A 171 -11.52 12.81 10.22
N ARG A 172 -10.75 11.76 10.47
CA ARG A 172 -9.93 11.10 9.43
C ARG A 172 -10.77 10.16 8.57
N GLY A 173 -11.78 9.51 9.17
CA GLY A 173 -12.69 8.62 8.45
C GLY A 173 -13.52 9.32 7.36
N LEU A 174 -14.11 10.47 7.67
CA LEU A 174 -14.87 11.26 6.70
C LEU A 174 -13.96 11.85 5.62
N ALA A 175 -12.77 12.33 5.99
CA ALA A 175 -11.78 12.79 5.01
C ALA A 175 -11.37 11.67 4.05
N GLU A 176 -11.13 10.46 4.57
CA GLU A 176 -10.89 9.27 3.74
C GLU A 176 -12.07 9.00 2.80
N LEU A 177 -13.30 8.94 3.34
CA LEU A 177 -14.48 8.59 2.56
C LEU A 177 -14.73 9.59 1.42
N ILE A 178 -14.71 10.90 1.74
CA ILE A 178 -14.83 11.98 0.77
C ILE A 178 -13.72 11.88 -0.30
N THR A 179 -12.49 11.59 0.10
CA THR A 179 -11.36 11.42 -0.83
C THR A 179 -11.60 10.25 -1.78
N THR A 180 -12.00 9.10 -1.24
CA THR A 180 -12.28 7.89 -2.03
C THR A 180 -13.48 8.05 -2.96
N ASP A 181 -14.48 8.83 -2.57
CA ASP A 181 -15.63 9.09 -3.42
C ASP A 181 -15.32 10.10 -4.53
N LEU A 182 -14.59 11.17 -4.21
CA LEU A 182 -14.08 12.10 -5.22
C LEU A 182 -13.13 11.40 -6.23
N ALA A 183 -12.44 10.33 -5.82
CA ALA A 183 -11.57 9.56 -6.71
C ALA A 183 -12.32 8.87 -7.87
N TYR A 184 -13.64 8.67 -7.78
CA TYR A 184 -14.43 8.17 -8.92
C TYR A 184 -14.57 9.22 -10.04
N ILE A 185 -14.36 10.50 -9.73
CA ILE A 185 -14.40 11.59 -10.70
C ILE A 185 -13.03 11.67 -11.38
N ARG A 186 -12.94 11.11 -12.59
CA ARG A 186 -11.64 10.85 -13.27
C ARG A 186 -10.88 12.12 -13.67
N THR A 187 -11.53 13.27 -13.65
CA THR A 187 -10.93 14.57 -14.00
C THR A 187 -10.15 15.19 -12.84
N LEU A 188 -10.23 14.64 -11.62
CA LEU A 188 -9.55 15.17 -10.45
C LEU A 188 -8.25 14.42 -10.14
N ARG A 189 -7.25 15.13 -9.60
CA ARG A 189 -6.12 14.52 -8.89
C ARG A 189 -6.34 14.58 -7.39
N LEU A 190 -6.34 13.46 -6.69
CA LEU A 190 -6.49 13.47 -5.24
C LEU A 190 -5.14 13.20 -4.58
N LEU A 191 -4.86 13.93 -3.50
CA LEU A 191 -3.72 13.66 -2.63
C LEU A 191 -4.10 12.66 -1.53
N GLU A 192 -3.14 11.84 -1.15
CA GLU A 192 -3.31 10.81 -0.12
C GLU A 192 -3.55 11.44 1.26
N ARG A 193 -4.55 10.92 1.97
CA ARG A 193 -4.93 11.41 3.31
C ARG A 193 -3.76 11.36 4.29
N LEU A 194 -2.95 10.29 4.23
CA LEU A 194 -1.80 10.12 5.11
C LEU A 194 -0.75 11.23 4.88
N GLN A 195 -0.53 11.62 3.63
CA GLN A 195 0.42 12.68 3.27
C GLN A 195 0.02 14.02 3.89
N ILE A 196 -1.26 14.37 3.80
CA ILE A 196 -1.82 15.57 4.40
C ILE A 196 -1.67 15.52 5.94
N GLY A 197 -1.99 14.38 6.54
CA GLY A 197 -1.87 14.16 7.98
C GLY A 197 -0.43 14.33 8.50
N VAL A 198 0.54 13.70 7.82
CA VAL A 198 1.96 13.79 8.19
C VAL A 198 2.47 15.22 8.08
N LEU A 199 2.12 15.96 7.03
CA LEU A 199 2.50 17.36 6.91
C LEU A 199 1.89 18.23 8.04
N LEU A 200 0.62 18.02 8.37
CA LEU A 200 -0.04 18.72 9.48
C LEU A 200 0.57 18.39 10.85
N ASP A 201 1.12 17.18 11.01
CA ASP A 201 1.82 16.77 12.23
C ASP A 201 3.22 17.39 12.30
N GLU A 202 3.94 17.49 11.18
CA GLU A 202 5.25 18.16 11.09
C GLU A 202 5.14 19.67 11.38
N LEU A 203 4.02 20.31 10.98
CA LEU A 203 3.74 21.71 11.31
C LEU A 203 3.47 21.97 12.81
N LYS A 204 3.27 20.92 13.63
CA LYS A 204 3.06 21.00 15.09
C LYS A 204 1.93 21.94 15.52
N LEU A 205 0.87 22.01 14.72
CA LEU A 205 -0.27 22.89 14.94
C LEU A 205 -1.27 22.34 15.97
N GLY A 206 -1.93 23.26 16.69
CA GLY A 206 -3.10 22.96 17.51
C GLY A 206 -4.34 22.58 16.68
N GLN A 207 -5.39 22.07 17.32
CA GLN A 207 -6.62 21.66 16.60
C GLN A 207 -7.35 22.84 15.95
N SER A 208 -7.43 23.99 16.62
CA SER A 208 -8.04 25.21 16.08
C SER A 208 -7.28 25.75 14.87
N GLU A 209 -5.94 25.75 14.94
CA GLU A 209 -5.06 26.18 13.85
C GLU A 209 -5.19 25.28 12.62
N ARG A 210 -5.41 23.97 12.81
CA ARG A 210 -5.63 23.03 11.70
C ARG A 210 -6.94 23.27 10.96
N ALA A 211 -7.92 23.88 11.60
CA ALA A 211 -9.20 24.25 10.99
C ALA A 211 -9.15 25.63 10.31
N ASP A 212 -8.07 26.41 10.47
CA ASP A 212 -7.94 27.75 9.89
C ASP A 212 -7.78 27.67 8.34
N PRO A 213 -8.57 28.42 7.56
CA PRO A 213 -8.38 28.55 6.12
C PRO A 213 -6.97 28.97 5.69
N ALA A 214 -6.27 29.79 6.48
CA ALA A 214 -4.88 30.17 6.21
C ALA A 214 -3.93 28.96 6.30
N THR A 215 -4.17 28.06 7.26
CA THR A 215 -3.45 26.79 7.35
C THR A 215 -3.76 25.91 6.15
N ALA A 216 -5.02 25.80 5.74
CA ALA A 216 -5.39 25.04 4.55
C ALA A 216 -4.67 25.59 3.29
N ALA A 217 -4.67 26.90 3.08
CA ALA A 217 -3.97 27.53 1.96
C ALA A 217 -2.45 27.28 2.00
N ARG A 218 -1.84 27.34 3.18
CA ARG A 218 -0.42 27.02 3.36
C ARG A 218 -0.11 25.55 3.05
N VAL A 219 -0.89 24.62 3.60
CA VAL A 219 -0.76 23.18 3.33
C VAL A 219 -0.97 22.89 1.83
N GLY A 220 -1.94 23.55 1.20
CA GLY A 220 -2.20 23.44 -0.23
C GLY A 220 -1.00 23.88 -1.08
N ARG A 221 -0.34 24.99 -0.73
CA ARG A 221 0.90 25.43 -1.41
C ARG A 221 2.04 24.42 -1.22
N LEU A 222 2.26 23.96 0.01
CA LEU A 222 3.31 22.98 0.33
C LEU A 222 3.12 21.65 -0.42
N LEU A 223 1.88 21.21 -0.58
CA LEU A 223 1.53 19.99 -1.32
C LEU A 223 1.24 20.25 -2.80
N ARG A 224 1.35 21.49 -3.27
CA ARG A 224 0.97 21.94 -4.62
C ARG A 224 -0.45 21.52 -5.03
N ALA A 225 -1.37 21.42 -4.07
CA ALA A 225 -2.78 21.23 -4.34
C ALA A 225 -3.40 22.54 -4.85
N GLU A 226 -4.16 22.48 -5.93
CA GLU A 226 -4.90 23.63 -6.44
C GLU A 226 -6.01 24.03 -5.48
N ARG A 227 -6.68 23.02 -4.91
CA ARG A 227 -7.87 23.19 -4.09
C ARG A 227 -7.81 22.30 -2.86
N MET A 228 -8.07 22.88 -1.71
CA MET A 228 -8.17 22.18 -0.43
C MET A 228 -9.64 22.08 -0.05
N VAL A 229 -10.09 20.92 0.42
CA VAL A 229 -11.41 20.74 1.00
C VAL A 229 -11.26 20.78 2.52
N GLN A 230 -11.89 21.77 3.14
CA GLN A 230 -12.07 21.84 4.59
C GLN A 230 -13.49 21.40 4.93
N GLY A 231 -13.63 20.57 5.96
CA GLY A 231 -14.93 20.12 6.44
C GLY A 231 -15.09 20.33 7.93
N THR A 232 -16.32 20.58 8.36
CA THR A 232 -16.74 20.55 9.75
C THR A 232 -17.94 19.60 9.88
N ALA A 233 -17.97 18.81 10.94
CA ALA A 233 -19.11 17.98 11.31
C ALA A 233 -19.48 18.22 12.77
N THR A 234 -20.70 18.67 13.00
CA THR A 234 -21.26 18.88 14.35
C THR A 234 -22.14 17.68 14.68
N ILE A 235 -21.71 16.88 15.66
CA ILE A 235 -22.34 15.63 16.06
C ILE A 235 -22.71 15.73 17.55
N PRO A 236 -23.89 16.28 17.88
CA PRO A 236 -24.33 16.39 19.26
C PRO A 236 -24.74 15.02 19.82
N SER A 237 -24.70 14.85 21.14
CA SER A 237 -25.15 13.59 21.78
C SER A 237 -26.64 13.30 21.57
N ARG A 238 -27.44 14.33 21.27
CA ARG A 238 -28.85 14.23 20.84
C ARG A 238 -29.13 15.30 19.78
N GLY A 239 -29.87 14.93 18.75
CA GLY A 239 -30.28 15.84 17.68
C GLY A 239 -29.65 15.50 16.32
N PRO A 240 -29.87 16.37 15.32
CA PRO A 240 -29.35 16.16 13.97
C PRO A 240 -27.84 16.42 13.90
N VAL A 241 -27.18 15.67 13.03
CA VAL A 241 -25.83 15.93 12.57
C VAL A 241 -25.87 17.00 11.50
N GLN A 242 -24.88 17.87 11.50
CA GLN A 242 -24.65 18.85 10.45
C GLN A 242 -23.25 18.65 9.88
N ILE A 243 -23.14 18.56 8.56
CA ILE A 243 -21.86 18.51 7.84
C ILE A 243 -21.81 19.72 6.91
N SER A 244 -20.72 20.46 6.95
CA SER A 244 -20.43 21.51 5.97
C SER A 244 -19.03 21.34 5.42
N ALA A 245 -18.85 21.71 4.17
CA ALA A 245 -17.55 21.72 3.52
C ALA A 245 -17.27 23.11 2.90
N SER A 246 -16.02 23.37 2.59
CA SER A 246 -15.58 24.57 1.89
C SER A 246 -14.36 24.23 1.06
N VAL A 247 -14.28 24.83 -0.13
CA VAL A 247 -13.10 24.74 -0.98
C VAL A 247 -12.22 25.96 -0.71
N VAL A 248 -10.97 25.73 -0.33
CA VAL A 248 -9.97 26.76 -0.09
C VAL A 248 -8.90 26.68 -1.17
N THR A 249 -8.62 27.80 -1.82
CA THR A 249 -7.54 27.89 -2.81
C THR A 249 -6.20 28.19 -2.15
N GLY A 250 -5.08 27.99 -2.86
CA GLY A 250 -3.75 28.33 -2.35
C GLY A 250 -3.55 29.82 -1.98
N THR A 251 -4.42 30.71 -2.44
CA THR A 251 -4.44 32.14 -2.08
C THR A 251 -5.30 32.45 -0.85
N GLY A 252 -5.92 31.45 -0.24
CA GLY A 252 -6.78 31.60 0.94
C GLY A 252 -8.23 31.98 0.64
N VAL A 253 -8.63 32.07 -0.64
CA VAL A 253 -10.04 32.30 -0.99
C VAL A 253 -10.85 31.07 -0.59
N VAL A 254 -11.83 31.27 0.29
CA VAL A 254 -12.76 30.25 0.77
C VAL A 254 -14.06 30.31 -0.04
N ARG A 255 -14.48 29.17 -0.56
CA ARG A 255 -15.75 28.98 -1.27
C ARG A 255 -16.58 27.95 -0.51
N PRO A 256 -17.58 28.39 0.26
CA PRO A 256 -18.46 27.48 0.98
C PRO A 256 -19.16 26.51 0.03
N VAL A 257 -19.27 25.27 0.47
CA VAL A 257 -20.15 24.25 -0.08
C VAL A 257 -21.38 24.21 0.84
N GLY A 258 -22.53 23.82 0.31
CA GLY A 258 -23.77 23.74 1.09
C GLY A 258 -23.61 22.99 2.42
N GLN A 259 -24.49 23.31 3.36
CA GLN A 259 -24.60 22.59 4.62
C GLN A 259 -25.65 21.49 4.50
N VAL A 260 -25.28 20.26 4.86
CA VAL A 260 -26.17 19.10 4.85
C VAL A 260 -26.51 18.74 6.30
N THR A 261 -27.79 18.56 6.60
CA THR A 261 -28.28 18.27 7.94
C THR A 261 -29.19 17.04 7.94
N GLY A 262 -29.03 16.15 8.91
CA GLY A 262 -29.86 14.95 9.01
C GLY A 262 -29.61 14.15 10.29
N PRO A 263 -30.36 13.06 10.51
CA PRO A 263 -30.17 12.20 11.68
C PRO A 263 -28.85 11.42 11.59
N PHE A 264 -28.16 11.20 12.73
CA PHE A 264 -26.86 10.49 12.77
C PHE A 264 -26.83 9.13 12.04
N PRO A 265 -27.87 8.27 12.09
CA PRO A 265 -27.89 7.04 11.30
C PRO A 265 -27.73 7.22 9.79
N ARG A 266 -28.05 8.40 9.25
CA ARG A 266 -27.88 8.74 7.82
C ARG A 266 -26.54 9.40 7.50
N LEU A 267 -25.58 9.43 8.44
CA LEU A 267 -24.29 10.11 8.25
C LEU A 267 -23.61 9.76 6.92
N LEU A 268 -23.62 8.48 6.53
CA LEU A 268 -23.03 8.02 5.28
C LEU A 268 -23.76 8.58 4.04
N GLU A 269 -25.09 8.71 4.08
CA GLU A 269 -25.86 9.34 3.00
C GLU A 269 -25.60 10.84 2.93
N LEU A 270 -25.51 11.52 4.08
CA LEU A 270 -25.20 12.95 4.15
C LEU A 270 -23.80 13.24 3.57
N GLU A 271 -22.83 12.37 3.84
CA GLU A 271 -21.48 12.45 3.29
C GLU A 271 -21.49 12.36 1.75
N LYS A 272 -22.25 11.43 1.15
CA LYS A 272 -22.41 11.37 -0.32
C LYS A 272 -22.97 12.66 -0.91
N GLN A 273 -23.91 13.29 -0.22
CA GLN A 273 -24.46 14.56 -0.66
C GLN A 273 -23.38 15.66 -0.64
N VAL A 274 -22.55 15.71 0.40
CA VAL A 274 -21.40 16.64 0.47
C VAL A 274 -20.42 16.42 -0.68
N VAL A 275 -20.15 15.17 -1.07
CA VAL A 275 -19.27 14.86 -2.22
C VAL A 275 -19.84 15.40 -3.54
N LEU A 276 -21.14 15.23 -3.77
CA LEU A 276 -21.80 15.75 -4.99
C LEU A 276 -21.83 17.28 -5.01
N ASP A 277 -22.11 17.91 -3.87
CA ASP A 277 -22.09 19.37 -3.72
C ASP A 277 -20.66 19.93 -3.90
N LEU A 278 -19.65 19.22 -3.40
CA LEU A 278 -18.23 19.53 -3.64
C LEU A 278 -17.91 19.47 -5.14
N ALA A 279 -18.30 18.41 -5.83
CA ALA A 279 -18.04 18.26 -7.27
C ALA A 279 -18.68 19.42 -8.07
N ALA A 280 -19.92 19.79 -7.75
CA ALA A 280 -20.59 20.94 -8.34
C ALA A 280 -19.84 22.26 -8.05
N GLN A 281 -19.41 22.49 -6.79
CA GLN A 281 -18.65 23.67 -6.39
C GLN A 281 -17.27 23.76 -7.08
N LEU A 282 -16.67 22.60 -7.40
CA LEU A 282 -15.42 22.49 -8.16
C LEU A 282 -15.62 22.71 -9.67
N GLY A 283 -16.85 22.94 -10.12
CA GLY A 283 -17.21 23.16 -11.52
C GLY A 283 -17.19 21.88 -12.37
N ILE A 284 -17.35 20.71 -11.73
CA ILE A 284 -17.22 19.41 -12.39
C ILE A 284 -18.60 18.83 -12.67
N ALA A 285 -18.86 18.56 -13.94
CA ALA A 285 -20.06 17.84 -14.36
C ALA A 285 -19.87 16.34 -14.08
N VAL A 286 -20.46 15.86 -12.97
CA VAL A 286 -20.47 14.44 -12.63
C VAL A 286 -21.41 13.71 -13.58
N THR A 287 -20.91 12.70 -14.28
CA THR A 287 -21.75 11.85 -15.13
C THR A 287 -22.67 10.96 -14.29
N GLU A 288 -23.78 10.49 -14.85
CA GLU A 288 -24.67 9.59 -14.10
C GLU A 288 -23.96 8.28 -13.69
N ALA A 289 -23.02 7.80 -14.51
CA ALA A 289 -22.21 6.62 -14.17
C ALA A 289 -21.31 6.87 -12.93
N GLU A 290 -20.58 7.99 -12.90
CA GLU A 290 -19.76 8.39 -11.75
C GLU A 290 -20.62 8.61 -10.50
N ARG A 291 -21.77 9.27 -10.66
CA ARG A 291 -22.74 9.49 -9.58
C ARG A 291 -23.22 8.17 -8.98
N GLN A 292 -23.59 7.20 -9.82
CA GLN A 292 -24.01 5.88 -9.34
C GLN A 292 -22.86 5.13 -8.65
N GLN A 293 -21.62 5.30 -9.09
CA GLN A 293 -20.46 4.73 -8.40
C GLN A 293 -20.30 5.35 -7.01
N ILE A 294 -20.27 6.68 -6.91
CA ILE A 294 -20.16 7.41 -5.63
C ILE A 294 -21.24 6.94 -4.64
N LEU A 295 -22.50 6.85 -5.09
CA LEU A 295 -23.63 6.47 -4.23
C LEU A 295 -23.63 5.01 -3.78
N ARG A 296 -23.02 4.08 -4.54
CA ARG A 296 -23.04 2.64 -4.25
C ARG A 296 -21.83 2.15 -3.47
N GLN A 297 -20.74 2.91 -3.50
CA GLN A 297 -19.44 2.49 -2.97
C GLN A 297 -19.23 2.98 -1.53
N GLY A 298 -18.31 2.34 -0.82
CA GLY A 298 -18.02 2.63 0.59
C GLY A 298 -18.76 1.72 1.58
N PRO A 299 -18.67 2.01 2.88
CA PRO A 299 -19.30 1.20 3.93
C PRO A 299 -20.83 1.28 3.84
N ARG A 300 -21.50 0.17 4.13
CA ARG A 300 -22.97 0.08 4.23
C ARG A 300 -23.46 0.13 5.67
N ASN A 301 -22.54 0.08 6.63
CA ASN A 301 -22.82 0.04 8.05
C ASN A 301 -22.06 1.15 8.78
N LEU A 302 -22.78 2.03 9.47
CA LEU A 302 -22.20 3.14 10.21
C LEU A 302 -21.28 2.68 11.36
N ALA A 303 -21.61 1.60 12.05
CA ALA A 303 -20.75 1.04 13.10
C ALA A 303 -19.45 0.48 12.50
N ALA A 304 -19.52 -0.13 11.31
CA ALA A 304 -18.32 -0.56 10.59
C ALA A 304 -17.44 0.64 10.21
N PHE A 305 -18.05 1.73 9.73
CA PHE A 305 -17.33 2.95 9.40
C PHE A 305 -16.68 3.63 10.62
N LEU A 306 -17.37 3.68 11.75
CA LEU A 306 -16.80 4.19 13.01
C LEU A 306 -15.60 3.35 13.47
N ALA A 307 -15.70 2.01 13.37
CA ALA A 307 -14.61 1.11 13.69
C ALA A 307 -13.43 1.29 12.72
N TYR A 308 -13.70 1.40 11.42
CA TYR A 308 -12.69 1.69 10.40
C TYR A 308 -11.96 3.01 10.65
N SER A 309 -12.70 4.05 11.02
CA SER A 309 -12.17 5.38 11.36
C SER A 309 -11.20 5.33 12.55
N ARG A 310 -11.52 4.56 13.60
CA ARG A 310 -10.61 4.27 14.72
C ARG A 310 -9.38 3.46 14.28
N GLY A 311 -9.58 2.56 13.32
CA GLY A 311 -8.51 1.79 12.68
C GLY A 311 -7.49 2.69 12.01
N LEU A 312 -7.95 3.63 11.17
CA LEU A 312 -7.11 4.63 10.51
C LEU A 312 -6.34 5.48 11.53
N GLU A 313 -7.01 6.02 12.54
CA GLU A 313 -6.35 6.82 13.58
C GLU A 313 -5.28 6.03 14.37
N ALA A 314 -5.54 4.76 14.65
CA ALA A 314 -4.57 3.88 15.30
C ALA A 314 -3.38 3.59 14.38
N MET A 315 -3.63 3.31 13.11
CA MET A 315 -2.62 3.01 12.10
C MET A 315 -1.72 4.22 11.83
N ASP A 316 -2.31 5.40 11.71
CA ASP A 316 -1.63 6.70 11.55
C ASP A 316 -0.75 7.07 12.75
N ARG A 317 -1.04 6.55 13.94
CA ARG A 317 -0.19 6.70 15.14
C ARG A 317 0.81 5.56 15.34
N GLY A 318 0.95 4.66 14.35
CA GLY A 318 1.83 3.49 14.45
C GLY A 318 1.35 2.41 15.43
N ARG A 319 0.11 2.49 15.92
CA ARG A 319 -0.49 1.52 16.85
C ARG A 319 -1.14 0.37 16.08
N TYR A 320 -0.35 -0.37 15.30
CA TYR A 320 -0.86 -1.38 14.36
C TYR A 320 -1.69 -2.49 15.02
N GLY A 321 -1.31 -2.95 16.22
CA GLY A 321 -2.12 -3.94 16.94
C GLY A 321 -3.52 -3.43 17.33
N ALA A 322 -3.65 -2.15 17.65
CA ALA A 322 -4.96 -1.53 17.89
C ALA A 322 -5.73 -1.33 16.57
N ALA A 323 -5.04 -0.88 15.51
CA ALA A 323 -5.61 -0.72 14.19
C ALA A 323 -6.21 -2.04 13.66
N ALA A 324 -5.46 -3.15 13.77
CA ALA A 324 -5.91 -4.47 13.35
C ALA A 324 -7.20 -4.91 14.06
N ARG A 325 -7.36 -4.61 15.36
CA ARG A 325 -8.60 -4.90 16.11
C ARG A 325 -9.77 -4.06 15.61
N HIS A 326 -9.56 -2.78 15.38
CA HIS A 326 -10.59 -1.86 14.90
C HIS A 326 -11.03 -2.20 13.47
N PHE A 327 -10.09 -2.49 12.57
CA PHE A 327 -10.41 -2.95 11.22
C PHE A 327 -11.13 -4.30 11.23
N ARG A 328 -10.76 -5.23 12.11
CA ARG A 328 -11.50 -6.48 12.30
C ARG A 328 -12.94 -6.27 12.75
N ALA A 329 -13.17 -5.34 13.68
CA ALA A 329 -14.53 -4.98 14.08
C ALA A 329 -15.33 -4.39 12.90
N ALA A 330 -14.67 -3.59 12.05
CA ALA A 330 -15.29 -3.06 10.84
C ALA A 330 -15.65 -4.16 9.83
N THR A 331 -14.74 -5.10 9.56
CA THR A 331 -15.01 -6.22 8.64
C THR A 331 -16.05 -7.20 9.16
N GLN A 332 -16.18 -7.37 10.47
CA GLN A 332 -17.25 -8.17 11.08
C GLN A 332 -18.62 -7.50 10.95
N ALA A 333 -18.68 -6.18 11.11
CA ALA A 333 -19.92 -5.41 10.99
C ALA A 333 -20.34 -5.18 9.52
N ASP A 334 -19.39 -5.09 8.60
CA ASP A 334 -19.61 -5.01 7.15
C ASP A 334 -18.56 -5.85 6.39
N PRO A 335 -18.86 -7.12 6.10
CA PRO A 335 -17.96 -8.01 5.37
C PRO A 335 -17.63 -7.54 3.94
N SER A 336 -18.46 -6.66 3.36
CA SER A 336 -18.26 -6.12 2.02
C SER A 336 -17.28 -4.93 1.98
N PHE A 337 -16.92 -4.38 3.14
CA PHE A 337 -16.05 -3.21 3.26
C PHE A 337 -14.58 -3.55 2.98
N GLN A 338 -14.18 -3.52 1.69
CA GLN A 338 -12.86 -3.94 1.24
C GLN A 338 -11.71 -3.14 1.87
N ALA A 339 -11.87 -1.82 2.02
CA ALA A 339 -10.85 -0.97 2.64
C ALA A 339 -10.56 -1.39 4.09
N ALA A 340 -11.57 -1.80 4.85
CA ALA A 340 -11.39 -2.33 6.20
C ALA A 340 -10.64 -3.67 6.18
N ARG A 341 -10.91 -4.54 5.21
CA ARG A 341 -10.19 -5.82 5.06
C ARG A 341 -8.72 -5.61 4.74
N GLN A 342 -8.42 -4.76 3.76
CA GLN A 342 -7.05 -4.41 3.38
C GLN A 342 -6.30 -3.75 4.54
N GLY A 343 -6.95 -2.81 5.25
CA GLY A 343 -6.40 -2.20 6.46
C GLY A 343 -6.12 -3.21 7.57
N GLN A 344 -7.00 -4.18 7.78
CA GLN A 344 -6.80 -5.26 8.76
C GLN A 344 -5.57 -6.10 8.42
N GLU A 345 -5.41 -6.53 7.16
CA GLU A 345 -4.29 -7.34 6.70
C GLU A 345 -2.96 -6.59 6.85
N ALA A 346 -2.91 -5.34 6.37
CA ALA A 346 -1.73 -4.49 6.51
C ALA A 346 -1.37 -4.25 7.98
N ALA A 347 -2.34 -3.88 8.82
CA ALA A 347 -2.10 -3.62 10.24
C ALA A 347 -1.69 -4.88 11.02
N THR A 348 -2.15 -6.06 10.61
CA THR A 348 -1.78 -7.33 11.25
C THR A 348 -0.34 -7.72 10.92
N ALA A 349 0.09 -7.53 9.67
CA ALA A 349 1.44 -7.89 9.23
C ALA A 349 2.51 -6.81 9.52
N ALA A 350 2.12 -5.55 9.74
CA ALA A 350 3.04 -4.44 9.93
C ALA A 350 4.10 -4.63 11.02
N PRO A 351 3.79 -5.12 12.24
CA PRO A 351 4.81 -5.31 13.28
C PRO A 351 5.94 -6.27 12.85
N ALA A 352 5.59 -7.35 12.14
CA ALA A 352 6.59 -8.31 11.63
C ALA A 352 7.47 -7.66 10.56
N VAL A 353 6.87 -6.90 9.63
CA VAL A 353 7.62 -6.19 8.57
C VAL A 353 8.48 -5.04 9.12
N GLN A 354 8.07 -4.39 10.22
CA GLN A 354 8.84 -3.32 10.86
C GLN A 354 10.06 -3.84 11.61
N GLN A 355 9.94 -4.96 12.33
CA GLN A 355 11.07 -5.54 13.07
C GLN A 355 12.20 -6.02 12.15
N THR A 356 11.90 -6.25 10.88
CA THR A 356 12.87 -6.59 9.84
C THR A 356 13.48 -5.37 9.13
N SER A 357 13.00 -4.15 9.42
CA SER A 357 13.37 -2.92 8.70
C SER A 357 14.71 -2.33 9.14
N GLY A 358 15.78 -3.08 8.93
CA GLY A 358 17.16 -2.60 8.84
C GLY A 358 17.61 -2.27 7.40
N GLY A 359 16.67 -2.01 6.48
CA GLY A 359 16.99 -1.67 5.07
C GLY A 359 17.39 -2.85 4.18
N GLU A 360 17.50 -4.06 4.73
CA GLU A 360 17.86 -5.26 3.96
C GLU A 360 16.62 -5.94 3.38
N ILE A 361 16.44 -5.86 2.06
CA ILE A 361 15.34 -6.46 1.28
C ILE A 361 15.16 -7.96 1.59
N VAL A 362 16.25 -8.64 1.97
CA VAL A 362 16.29 -10.05 2.39
C VAL A 362 15.39 -10.32 3.60
N THR A 363 15.36 -9.44 4.59
CA THR A 363 14.64 -9.70 5.83
C THR A 363 13.14 -9.57 5.66
N VAL A 364 12.67 -8.76 4.70
CA VAL A 364 11.24 -8.64 4.36
C VAL A 364 10.76 -9.91 3.64
N VAL A 365 11.56 -10.45 2.71
CA VAL A 365 11.33 -11.78 2.10
C VAL A 365 11.19 -12.86 3.19
N GLN A 366 12.07 -12.84 4.19
CA GLN A 366 12.00 -13.75 5.34
C GLN A 366 10.80 -13.49 6.27
N ALA A 367 10.43 -12.24 6.52
CA ALA A 367 9.26 -11.90 7.33
C ALA A 367 7.99 -12.43 6.67
N VAL A 368 7.92 -12.35 5.33
CA VAL A 368 6.82 -12.90 4.56
C VAL A 368 6.78 -14.41 4.68
N GLU A 369 7.91 -15.11 4.55
CA GLU A 369 8.01 -16.55 4.83
C GLU A 369 7.62 -16.92 6.27
N GLN A 370 7.95 -16.09 7.26
CA GLN A 370 7.60 -16.32 8.67
C GLN A 370 6.12 -16.07 8.99
N VAL A 371 5.53 -15.01 8.43
CA VAL A 371 4.10 -14.70 8.55
C VAL A 371 3.27 -15.76 7.81
N THR A 372 3.77 -16.25 6.67
CA THR A 372 3.10 -17.31 5.90
C THR A 372 3.21 -18.69 6.57
N ALA A 373 4.36 -19.04 7.17
CA ALA A 373 4.53 -20.29 7.92
C ALA A 373 3.68 -20.37 9.22
N ALA A 374 3.38 -19.22 9.84
CA ALA A 374 2.50 -19.17 11.01
C ALA A 374 1.01 -19.42 10.67
N SER A 375 0.66 -19.44 9.38
CA SER A 375 -0.71 -19.56 8.87
C SER A 375 -1.10 -20.97 8.45
N GLU A 376 -0.19 -21.96 8.54
CA GLU A 376 -0.45 -23.33 8.10
C GLU A 376 -1.24 -24.13 9.16
N PRO A 377 -2.34 -24.82 8.79
CA PRO A 377 -2.79 -25.98 9.52
C PRO A 377 -1.77 -27.10 9.31
N ALA A 378 -1.21 -27.64 10.40
CA ALA A 378 -0.33 -28.79 10.33
C ALA A 378 -1.04 -29.98 9.64
N GLY A 379 -0.56 -30.38 8.47
CA GLY A 379 -1.15 -31.51 7.74
C GLY A 379 -0.26 -32.09 6.64
N GLY A 380 0.19 -33.33 6.88
CA GLY A 380 0.41 -34.31 5.80
C GLY A 380 1.87 -34.57 5.41
N GLY A 381 2.45 -35.63 5.94
CA GLY A 381 3.83 -36.05 5.66
C GLY A 381 4.04 -36.77 4.33
N GLY A 382 5.31 -37.01 4.04
CA GLY A 382 5.78 -37.83 2.92
C GLY A 382 7.30 -37.81 2.87
N GLY A 383 7.93 -38.78 3.54
CA GLY A 383 9.39 -38.86 3.66
C GLY A 383 10.08 -39.43 2.41
N ALA A 384 11.33 -39.01 2.22
CA ALA A 384 12.38 -39.83 1.63
C ALA A 384 13.74 -39.28 2.10
N SER A 385 14.48 -40.13 2.81
CA SER A 385 15.81 -39.92 3.37
C SER A 385 16.88 -40.56 2.48
N GLY A 386 17.99 -39.87 2.28
CA GLY A 386 19.30 -40.38 1.81
C GLY A 386 20.26 -39.19 1.69
N GLY A 387 21.29 -39.02 2.52
CA GLY A 387 22.50 -39.84 2.66
C GLY A 387 23.69 -39.06 2.06
N VAL A 388 24.27 -38.09 2.77
CA VAL A 388 25.64 -38.05 3.38
C VAL A 388 26.80 -38.62 2.52
N LEU A 389 27.85 -37.79 2.32
CA LEU A 389 29.33 -38.02 2.39
C LEU A 389 30.11 -37.20 1.32
N SER A 390 30.82 -36.12 1.71
CA SER A 390 32.32 -35.95 1.77
C SER A 390 33.05 -35.99 0.41
N SER A 391 34.04 -35.18 0.02
CA SER A 391 34.97 -34.23 0.67
C SER A 391 35.92 -33.64 -0.41
N THR A 392 36.46 -32.41 -0.19
CA THR A 392 37.78 -31.84 -0.63
C THR A 392 38.09 -31.76 -2.15
N SER A 393 38.66 -30.71 -2.76
CA SER A 393 39.72 -29.76 -2.35
C SER A 393 39.90 -28.60 -3.37
N LEU A 394 40.29 -27.44 -2.83
CA LEU A 394 41.20 -26.36 -3.32
C LEU A 394 40.97 -25.62 -4.66
N ASP A 395 40.65 -24.32 -4.49
CA ASP A 395 41.22 -23.09 -5.08
C ASP A 395 41.69 -23.05 -6.53
N VAL A 396 40.98 -22.26 -7.35
CA VAL A 396 41.58 -21.23 -8.23
C VAL A 396 40.61 -20.05 -8.36
N VAL A 397 41.07 -18.85 -7.99
CA VAL A 397 40.45 -17.55 -8.29
C VAL A 397 40.85 -17.13 -9.72
N PRO A 398 39.90 -16.60 -10.52
CA PRO A 398 40.12 -15.25 -11.03
C PRO A 398 38.88 -14.37 -10.91
N THR A 399 39.12 -13.09 -10.59
CA THR A 399 38.14 -12.01 -10.65
C THR A 399 38.16 -11.29 -12.00
N LEU A 400 36.98 -10.70 -12.29
CA LEU A 400 36.66 -9.55 -13.14
C LEU A 400 36.48 -9.77 -14.66
N GLY A 401 35.24 -9.52 -15.09
CA GLY A 401 34.95 -8.84 -16.36
C GLY A 401 34.16 -9.64 -17.38
N ASP A 402 32.85 -9.35 -17.49
CA ASP A 402 31.99 -9.59 -18.65
C ASP A 402 31.87 -11.01 -19.24
N ALA A 403 30.81 -11.73 -18.82
CA ALA A 403 30.31 -12.87 -19.59
C ALA A 403 28.81 -13.14 -19.39
N ILE A 404 27.95 -12.12 -19.47
CA ILE A 404 26.56 -12.28 -19.96
C ILE A 404 26.18 -11.02 -20.77
N ALA A 405 26.95 -10.73 -21.81
CA ALA A 405 26.58 -9.79 -22.86
C ALA A 405 27.39 -10.11 -24.12
N GLN A 406 27.08 -11.23 -24.77
CA GLN A 406 27.34 -11.44 -26.21
C GLN A 406 26.81 -12.79 -26.70
N ALA A 407 25.54 -12.78 -27.10
CA ALA A 407 25.06 -13.57 -28.22
C ALA A 407 23.91 -12.77 -28.86
N GLY A 408 24.23 -12.00 -29.91
CA GLY A 408 23.25 -11.33 -30.77
C GLY A 408 23.35 -9.81 -30.81
N GLY A 409 24.37 -9.28 -31.47
CA GLY A 409 24.36 -7.90 -31.95
C GLY A 409 23.75 -7.84 -33.35
N VAL A 410 22.59 -7.18 -33.51
CA VAL A 410 22.18 -6.54 -34.77
C VAL A 410 21.38 -5.26 -34.43
N THR A 411 21.97 -4.13 -34.80
CA THR A 411 21.39 -2.81 -35.12
C THR A 411 20.38 -2.14 -34.19
N SER A 412 20.78 -0.95 -33.74
CA SER A 412 19.94 0.17 -33.31
C SER A 412 18.73 0.40 -34.23
N GLY A 413 17.56 0.47 -33.60
CA GLY A 413 16.31 0.91 -34.21
C GLY A 413 15.19 0.50 -33.26
N ALA A 414 14.72 1.43 -32.44
CA ALA A 414 13.58 1.20 -31.56
C ALA A 414 12.34 0.80 -32.38
N PRO A 415 11.60 -0.22 -31.94
CA PRO A 415 10.16 -0.16 -32.03
C PRO A 415 9.56 -0.43 -30.64
N THR A 416 8.83 0.57 -30.14
CA THR A 416 7.75 0.37 -29.18
C THR A 416 6.80 -0.69 -29.71
N ILE A 417 6.83 -1.89 -29.12
CA ILE A 417 5.77 -2.87 -29.32
C ILE A 417 4.62 -2.50 -28.38
N ASP A 418 3.63 -1.89 -29.01
CA ASP A 418 2.26 -1.71 -28.57
C ASP A 418 1.66 -3.09 -28.19
N ARG A 419 1.39 -3.30 -26.90
CA ARG A 419 0.55 -4.41 -26.43
C ARG A 419 -0.80 -3.83 -26.02
N GLN A 420 -1.77 -4.02 -26.91
CA GLN A 420 -3.19 -3.88 -26.62
C GLN A 420 -3.55 -4.64 -25.33
N LEU A 421 -3.89 -3.89 -24.27
CA LEU A 421 -4.57 -4.39 -23.08
C LEU A 421 -6.07 -4.12 -23.26
N THR A 422 -6.86 -5.18 -23.17
CA THR A 422 -8.34 -5.16 -23.18
C THR A 422 -8.88 -4.40 -21.95
N PRO A 423 -10.10 -3.81 -22.01
CA PRO A 423 -10.52 -2.72 -21.10
C PRO A 423 -10.90 -3.09 -19.65
N GLU A 424 -10.51 -4.25 -19.12
CA GLU A 424 -11.09 -4.76 -17.85
C GLU A 424 -10.10 -5.09 -16.75
N ALA A 425 -8.84 -4.68 -16.84
CA ALA A 425 -7.92 -4.81 -15.72
C ALA A 425 -6.88 -3.70 -15.68
N LEU A 426 -6.70 -3.13 -14.48
CA LEU A 426 -5.62 -2.27 -13.98
C LEU A 426 -5.87 -0.76 -13.94
N GLY A 427 -5.45 -0.17 -12.82
CA GLY A 427 -5.47 1.27 -12.57
C GLY A 427 -4.88 1.66 -11.20
N VAL A 428 -3.63 1.28 -10.94
CA VAL A 428 -2.64 1.85 -9.98
C VAL A 428 -2.20 3.26 -10.45
N PRO A 429 -1.38 4.10 -9.75
CA PRO A 429 -1.05 4.34 -8.34
C PRO A 429 -1.32 5.80 -7.88
N SER A 430 -0.79 6.21 -6.72
CA SER A 430 -0.86 7.55 -6.10
C SER A 430 -0.65 8.71 -7.10
N ILE A 431 -1.48 9.77 -7.01
CA ILE A 431 -1.75 10.85 -7.98
C ILE A 431 -2.80 10.44 -9.03
N ILE A 432 -4.07 10.76 -8.76
CA ILE A 432 -5.16 10.52 -9.71
C ILE A 432 -4.95 11.42 -10.95
N SER A 433 -4.49 10.86 -12.06
CA SER A 433 -4.69 11.46 -13.37
C SER A 433 -4.45 10.49 -14.50
N VAL A 434 -5.54 10.14 -15.16
CA VAL A 434 -5.54 9.36 -16.39
C VAL A 434 -5.57 10.35 -17.55
N VAL A 435 -4.47 10.45 -18.31
CA VAL A 435 -4.43 11.18 -19.58
C VAL A 435 -4.79 10.21 -20.70
N ASN A 436 -5.97 10.36 -21.30
CA ASN A 436 -6.35 9.63 -22.52
C ASN A 436 -5.89 10.40 -23.76
N GLY A 437 -5.18 9.73 -24.66
CA GLY A 437 -4.67 10.28 -25.92
C GLY A 437 -5.77 10.63 -26.92
N ILE A 438 -5.57 11.72 -27.65
CA ILE A 438 -6.42 12.18 -28.76
C ILE A 438 -6.14 11.30 -30.00
N THR A 439 -7.19 10.73 -30.60
CA THR A 439 -7.10 10.06 -31.90
C THR A 439 -7.29 11.09 -33.02
N ILE A 440 -6.27 11.30 -33.85
CA ILE A 440 -6.36 12.13 -35.07
C ILE A 440 -6.44 11.19 -36.27
N ILE A 441 -7.57 11.23 -36.98
CA ILE A 441 -7.79 10.46 -38.22
C ILE A 441 -7.42 11.34 -39.42
N PHE A 442 -6.39 10.95 -40.18
CA PHE A 442 -6.11 11.56 -41.47
C PHE A 442 -6.86 10.81 -42.58
N LYS A 443 -7.71 11.54 -43.31
CA LYS A 443 -8.37 11.05 -44.52
C LYS A 443 -7.39 11.19 -45.70
N ARG A 444 -7.04 10.09 -46.37
CA ARG A 444 -6.22 10.17 -47.60
C ARG A 444 -7.02 10.86 -48.72
N PRO A 445 -6.43 11.80 -49.48
CA PRO A 445 -7.03 12.33 -50.69
C PRO A 445 -7.09 11.26 -51.80
N PRO A 446 -7.96 11.46 -52.81
CA PRO A 446 -8.30 10.45 -53.82
C PRO A 446 -7.13 10.02 -54.72
#